data_AF-A0A3S2CD97-F1
#
_entry.id   AF-A0A3S2CD97-F1
#
_cell.length_a   1.000
_cell.length_b   1.000
_cell.length_c   1.000
_cell.angle_alpha   90.00
_cell.angle_beta   90.00
_cell.angle_gamma   90.00
#
_symmetry.space_group_name_H-M   'P 1'
#
loop_
_entity.id
_entity.type
_entity.pdbx_description
1 polymer ?
#
loop_
_entity_poly.entity_id
_entity_poly.type
_entity_poly.pdbx_seq_one_letter_code
_entity_poly.pdbx_strand_id
1 'polypeptide(L)' 'GLRSKRFSMVVDDGKVTALNVETKPGVDESGAAHILGQL' A
#
# COMPACT_ATOMS: atom_id res chain seq x y z
N GLY A 1 -15.18 -13.86 1.91
CA GLY A 1 -14.23 -13.34 0.91
C GLY A 1 -13.62 -12.06 1.42
N LEU A 2 -12.33 -11.83 1.16
CA LEU A 2 -11.69 -10.55 1.45
C LEU A 2 -12.31 -9.49 0.53
N ARG A 3 -13.02 -8.52 1.10
CA ARG A 3 -13.55 -7.40 0.32
C ARG A 3 -12.38 -6.54 -0.17
N SER A 4 -12.45 -6.07 -1.40
CA SER A 4 -11.48 -5.13 -1.95
C SER A 4 -11.36 -3.91 -1.04
N LYS A 5 -10.18 -3.72 -0.45
CA LYS A 5 -9.79 -2.50 0.27
C LYS A 5 -8.87 -1.69 -0.63
N ARG A 6 -8.71 -0.39 -0.36
CA ARG A 6 -7.68 0.42 -1.01
C ARG A 6 -6.30 -0.04 -0.50
N PHE A 7 -5.34 -0.17 -1.40
CA PHE A 7 -3.98 -0.57 -1.08
C PHE A 7 -2.98 0.04 -2.05
N SER A 8 -1.71 0.05 -1.66
CA SER A 8 -0.55 0.32 -2.52
C SER A 8 0.52 -0.73 -2.28
N MET A 9 1.43 -0.90 -3.23
CA MET A 9 2.51 -1.89 -3.14
C MET A 9 3.78 -1.33 -3.75
N VAL A 10 4.93 -1.61 -3.12
CA VAL A 10 6.26 -1.41 -3.71
C VAL A 10 6.74 -2.75 -4.23
N VAL A 11 7.15 -2.77 -5.50
CA VAL A 11 7.62 -3.97 -6.19
C VAL A 11 9.01 -3.69 -6.72
N ASP A 12 9.95 -4.56 -6.36
CA ASP A 12 11.32 -4.55 -6.86
C ASP A 12 11.60 -5.88 -7.57
N ASP A 13 12.00 -5.82 -8.84
CA ASP A 13 12.23 -6.96 -9.73
C ASP A 13 11.12 -8.05 -9.66
N GLY A 14 9.86 -7.62 -9.72
CA GLY A 14 8.70 -8.52 -9.63
C GLY A 14 8.42 -9.10 -8.24
N LYS A 15 9.23 -8.76 -7.23
CA LYS A 15 9.03 -9.14 -5.83
C LYS A 15 8.37 -8.01 -5.04
N VAL A 16 7.33 -8.35 -4.31
CA VAL A 16 6.66 -7.42 -3.38
C VAL A 16 7.59 -7.16 -2.19
N THR A 17 7.99 -5.91 -1.99
CA THR A 17 8.83 -5.49 -0.86
C THR A 17 8.03 -4.77 0.22
N ALA A 18 6.94 -4.09 -0.15
CA ALA A 18 5.99 -3.49 0.78
C ALA A 18 4.55 -3.62 0.27
N LEU A 19 3.61 -3.86 1.18
CA LEU A 19 2.17 -3.91 0.90
C LEU A 19 1.43 -3.09 1.96
N ASN A 20 0.85 -1.97 1.55
CA ASN A 20 0.16 -1.03 2.44
C ASN A 20 -1.35 -1.15 2.20
N VAL A 21 -2.12 -1.58 3.20
CA VAL A 21 -3.56 -1.89 3.05
C VAL A 21 -4.36 -1.10 4.06
N GLU A 22 -5.25 -0.22 3.60
CA GLU A 22 -5.99 0.65 4.51
C GLU A 22 -6.76 -0.10 5.59
N THR A 23 -6.47 0.24 6.85
CA THR A 23 -7.17 -0.30 8.01
C THR A 23 -8.47 0.44 8.32
N LYS A 24 -8.61 1.69 7.86
CA LYS A 24 -9.76 2.58 8.09
C LYS A 24 -10.20 3.23 6.76
N PRO A 25 -11.44 3.77 6.68
CA PRO A 25 -11.84 4.58 5.54
C PRO A 25 -10.92 5.81 5.42
N GLY A 26 -10.26 5.98 4.28
CA GLY A 26 -9.27 7.04 4.10
C GLY A 26 -8.19 6.69 3.09
N VAL A 27 -7.15 7.52 3.09
CA VAL A 27 -5.96 7.40 2.23
C VAL A 27 -4.73 7.72 3.09
N ASP A 28 -4.50 6.89 4.10
CA ASP A 28 -3.41 7.09 5.06
C ASP A 28 -2.21 6.20 4.71
N GLU A 29 -2.44 4.89 4.54
CA GLU A 29 -1.39 3.89 4.36
C GLU A 29 -0.98 3.74 2.88
N SER A 30 -1.92 3.97 1.97
CA SER A 30 -1.73 3.79 0.52
C SER A 30 -1.60 5.12 -0.24
N GLY A 31 -1.28 6.20 0.48
CA GLY A 31 -1.02 7.52 -0.09
C GLY A 31 0.41 7.63 -0.66
N ALA A 32 0.61 8.54 -1.63
CA ALA A 32 1.92 8.74 -2.26
C ALA A 32 2.99 9.18 -1.23
N ALA A 33 2.63 10.04 -0.27
CA ALA A 33 3.55 10.46 0.79
C ALA A 33 4.07 9.28 1.63
N HIS A 34 3.22 8.29 1.90
CA HIS A 34 3.62 7.07 2.63
C HIS A 34 4.56 6.21 1.79
N ILE A 35 4.31 6.07 0.48
CA ILE A 35 5.18 5.31 -0.45
C ILE A 35 6.56 5.97 -0.56
N LEU A 36 6.64 7.30 -0.61
CA LEU A 36 7.92 8.02 -0.68
C LEU A 36 8.83 7.76 0.52
N GLY A 37 8.27 7.45 1.70
CA GLY A 37 9.04 7.05 2.88
C GLY A 37 9.52 5.58 2.87
N GLN A 38 9.11 4.80 1.87
CA GLN A 38 9.46 3.38 1.71
C GLN A 38 10.44 3.12 0.55
N LEU A 39 10.80 4.17 -0.19
CA LEU A 39 11.87 4.15 -1.20
C LEU A 39 13.23 4.29 -0.51
#